data_AF-A0AAX6LGP7-F1
#
_entry.id   AF-A0AAX6LGP7-F1
#
_cell.length_a   1.000
_cell.length_b   1.000
_cell.length_c   1.000
_cell.angle_alpha   90.00
_cell.angle_beta   90.00
_cell.angle_gamma   90.00
#
_symmetry.space_group_name_H-M   'P 1'
#
loop_
_entity.id
_entity.type
_entity.pdbx_description
1 polymer ?
#
loop_
_entity_poly.entity_id
_entity_poly.type
_entity_poly.pdbx_seq_one_letter_code
_entity_poly.pdbx_strand_id
1 'polypeptide(L)'
;MDKDTKYCVNCGEKIPKSARFCEKCGSAQPELDSSPKTTAEDQVAKKGPRKKHIWSKWWFWLLVIICIFLVALGLRFAVNHTKGPDTIASEIQSGLRHDTTDYGDAKVSWNDDAEVMEVRLPTDSRVIRSTYQGETALWNSLVRELQDDSKKIARDNNKKYSYIEIMAPKSSKYVWLEVDQGKIKYNTADNLK
;
A
#
# COMPACT_ATOMS: atom_id res chain seq x y z
N MET A 1 -31.55 72.50 8.84
CA MET A 1 -30.79 72.22 7.59
C MET A 1 -29.96 70.99 7.87
N ASP A 2 -30.60 69.83 7.80
CA ASP A 2 -30.06 68.58 8.32
C ASP A 2 -29.28 67.87 7.20
N LYS A 3 -27.98 67.72 7.41
CA LYS A 3 -27.05 67.14 6.44
C LYS A 3 -27.25 65.62 6.41
N ASP A 4 -27.94 65.16 5.39
CA ASP A 4 -28.18 63.75 5.13
C ASP A 4 -26.89 63.07 4.60
N THR A 5 -26.07 62.59 5.53
CA THR A 5 -24.76 61.97 5.27
C THR A 5 -24.73 60.51 5.72
N LYS A 6 -24.01 59.66 4.99
CA LYS A 6 -23.70 58.26 5.33
C LYS A 6 -22.18 58.07 5.47
N TYR A 7 -21.76 56.96 6.06
CA TYR A 7 -20.34 56.59 6.09
C TYR A 7 -20.00 55.63 4.96
N CYS A 8 -18.83 55.80 4.36
CA CYS A 8 -18.33 54.94 3.31
C CYS A 8 -18.13 53.51 3.86
N VAL A 9 -18.70 52.52 3.17
CA VAL A 9 -18.61 51.10 3.57
C VAL A 9 -17.19 50.52 3.48
N ASN A 10 -16.27 51.22 2.81
CA ASN A 10 -14.90 50.75 2.60
C ASN A 10 -13.86 51.48 3.47
N CYS A 11 -13.91 52.80 3.58
CA CYS A 11 -12.90 53.58 4.31
C CYS A 11 -13.43 54.34 5.53
N GLY A 12 -14.73 54.30 5.81
CA GLY A 12 -15.33 54.98 6.96
C GLY A 12 -15.46 56.51 6.83
N GLU A 13 -15.10 57.10 5.69
CA GLU A 13 -15.25 58.54 5.44
C GLU A 13 -16.72 58.97 5.41
N LYS A 14 -17.02 60.18 5.92
CA LYS A 14 -18.38 60.73 5.91
C LYS A 14 -18.70 61.33 4.54
N ILE A 15 -19.69 60.77 3.86
CA ILE A 15 -20.08 61.13 2.49
C ILE A 15 -21.58 61.51 2.41
N PRO A 16 -22.03 62.24 1.38
CA PRO A 16 -23.46 62.51 1.17
C PRO A 16 -24.26 61.21 1.01
N LYS A 17 -25.50 61.14 1.50
CA LYS A 17 -26.35 59.93 1.34
C LYS A 17 -26.57 59.55 -0.13
N SER A 18 -26.68 60.54 -1.02
CA SER A 18 -26.84 60.36 -2.47
C SER A 18 -25.55 59.99 -3.21
N ALA A 19 -24.39 60.02 -2.54
CA ALA A 19 -23.13 59.68 -3.20
C ALA A 19 -23.11 58.20 -3.61
N ARG A 20 -22.94 57.98 -4.91
CA ARG A 20 -22.75 56.65 -5.53
C ARG A 20 -21.33 56.13 -5.40
N PHE A 21 -20.36 57.02 -5.23
CA PHE A 21 -18.94 56.69 -5.06
C PHE A 21 -18.34 57.54 -3.94
N CYS A 22 -17.36 57.00 -3.21
CA CYS A 22 -16.63 57.75 -2.20
C CYS A 22 -15.54 58.61 -2.87
N GLU A 23 -15.53 59.92 -2.60
CA GLU A 23 -14.52 60.84 -3.14
C GLU A 23 -13.10 60.57 -2.62
N LYS A 24 -12.97 59.93 -1.44
CA LYS A 24 -11.67 59.62 -0.83
C LYS A 24 -11.04 58.34 -1.35
N CYS A 25 -11.82 57.26 -1.52
CA CYS A 25 -11.28 55.94 -1.86
C CYS A 25 -11.81 55.36 -3.19
N GLY A 26 -12.73 56.07 -3.85
CA GLY A 26 -13.30 55.65 -5.14
C GLY A 26 -14.30 54.49 -5.08
N SER A 27 -14.57 53.92 -3.91
CA SER A 27 -15.45 52.75 -3.82
C SER A 27 -16.92 53.10 -4.06
N ALA A 28 -17.60 52.25 -4.82
CA ALA A 28 -19.04 52.33 -5.04
C ALA A 28 -19.82 52.17 -3.72
N GLN A 29 -20.92 52.90 -3.58
CA GLN A 29 -21.76 52.94 -2.39
C GLN A 29 -23.17 52.45 -2.74
N PRO A 30 -23.80 51.65 -1.87
CA PRO A 30 -25.17 51.22 -2.08
C PRO A 30 -26.13 52.42 -2.08
N GLU A 31 -27.07 52.43 -3.02
CA GLU A 31 -28.21 53.33 -3.04
C GLU A 31 -29.21 52.86 -1.96
N LEU A 32 -29.61 53.76 -1.07
CA LEU A 32 -30.61 53.46 -0.06
C LEU A 32 -31.97 53.81 -0.66
N ASP A 33 -32.68 52.79 -1.14
CA ASP A 33 -34.05 52.89 -1.65
C ASP A 33 -35.01 53.39 -0.57
N SER A 34 -35.46 54.65 -0.68
CA SER A 34 -36.65 55.14 0.00
C SER A 34 -37.86 54.98 -0.93
N SER A 35 -38.60 53.87 -0.81
CA SER A 35 -39.90 53.69 -1.47
C SER A 35 -41.00 54.54 -0.79
N PRO A 36 -42.00 55.06 -1.54
CA PRO A 36 -43.32 54.39 -1.47
C PRO A 36 -44.20 54.40 -2.76
N LYS A 37 -44.90 53.26 -2.96
CA LYS A 37 -46.23 52.99 -3.56
C LYS A 37 -46.57 53.27 -5.05
N THR A 38 -46.84 52.15 -5.76
CA THR A 38 -48.07 51.74 -6.51
C THR A 38 -48.62 52.60 -7.68
N THR A 39 -48.73 52.02 -8.91
CA THR A 39 -49.98 51.57 -9.60
C THR A 39 -49.74 51.19 -11.10
N ALA A 40 -50.27 50.01 -11.51
CA ALA A 40 -50.75 49.50 -12.82
C ALA A 40 -49.92 49.64 -14.13
N GLU A 41 -49.52 48.50 -14.73
CA GLU A 41 -50.02 47.93 -16.02
C GLU A 41 -49.30 48.56 -17.25
N ASP A 42 -48.70 47.85 -18.20
CA ASP A 42 -49.11 46.62 -18.88
C ASP A 42 -47.88 45.91 -19.52
N GLN A 43 -48.05 44.62 -19.75
CA GLN A 43 -47.11 43.66 -20.30
C GLN A 43 -46.91 43.86 -21.81
N VAL A 44 -45.71 43.55 -22.30
CA VAL A 44 -45.40 42.72 -23.50
C VAL A 44 -44.01 43.10 -24.02
N ALA A 45 -42.98 42.30 -23.68
CA ALA A 45 -41.84 42.01 -24.57
C ALA A 45 -40.91 40.93 -23.99
N LYS A 46 -41.03 39.72 -24.57
CA LYS A 46 -39.97 38.72 -24.85
C LYS A 46 -38.65 38.80 -24.06
N LYS A 47 -38.28 37.70 -23.36
CA LYS A 47 -37.00 36.94 -23.56
C LYS A 47 -36.80 35.79 -22.56
N GLY A 48 -36.84 34.57 -23.08
CA GLY A 48 -35.86 33.47 -22.85
C GLY A 48 -35.71 32.80 -21.48
N PRO A 49 -35.50 31.47 -21.41
CA PRO A 49 -35.29 30.76 -20.15
C PRO A 49 -33.86 30.96 -19.67
N ARG A 50 -33.65 31.72 -18.59
CA ARG A 50 -32.35 31.74 -17.89
C ARG A 50 -32.32 30.63 -16.83
N LYS A 51 -31.83 29.46 -17.23
CA LYS A 51 -31.42 28.41 -16.28
C LYS A 51 -30.41 29.03 -15.32
N LYS A 52 -30.73 29.09 -14.03
CA LYS A 52 -29.77 29.48 -12.99
C LYS A 52 -28.71 28.40 -12.92
N HIS A 53 -27.51 28.76 -13.37
CA HIS A 53 -26.28 28.00 -13.25
C HIS A 53 -25.91 27.86 -11.78
N ILE A 54 -26.48 26.85 -11.12
CA ILE A 54 -26.19 26.45 -9.75
C ILE A 54 -25.34 25.18 -9.87
N TRP A 55 -24.10 25.34 -10.32
CA TRP A 55 -23.18 24.24 -10.60
C TRP A 55 -21.72 24.55 -10.21
N SER A 56 -21.49 25.31 -9.15
CA SER A 56 -20.12 25.75 -8.78
C SER A 56 -19.52 25.11 -7.53
N LYS A 57 -20.16 24.10 -6.91
CA LYS A 57 -19.61 23.47 -5.69
C LYS A 57 -19.76 21.94 -5.56
N TRP A 58 -20.50 21.25 -6.42
CA TRP A 58 -20.70 19.79 -6.26
C TRP A 58 -19.55 18.96 -6.84
N TRP A 59 -18.91 19.41 -7.92
CA TRP A 59 -17.78 18.68 -8.51
C TRP A 59 -16.52 18.71 -7.63
N PHE A 60 -16.36 19.74 -6.79
CA PHE A 60 -15.31 19.78 -5.78
C PHE A 60 -15.46 18.64 -4.75
N TRP A 61 -16.69 18.34 -4.31
CA TRP A 61 -16.93 17.21 -3.41
C TRP A 61 -16.68 15.86 -4.09
N LEU A 62 -17.01 15.73 -5.38
CA LEU A 62 -16.74 14.52 -6.16
C LEU A 62 -15.22 14.31 -6.38
N LEU A 63 -14.45 15.38 -6.63
CA LEU A 63 -12.98 15.31 -6.67
C LEU A 63 -12.36 14.94 -5.34
N VAL A 64 -12.86 15.49 -4.22
CA VAL A 64 -12.38 15.13 -2.87
C VAL A 64 -12.66 13.66 -2.56
N ILE A 65 -13.84 13.14 -2.89
CA ILE A 65 -14.18 11.73 -2.70
C ILE A 65 -13.30 10.82 -3.58
N ILE A 66 -13.07 11.18 -4.84
CA ILE A 66 -12.17 10.44 -5.73
C ILE A 66 -10.74 10.45 -5.19
N CYS A 67 -10.23 11.60 -4.74
CA CYS A 67 -8.91 11.67 -4.12
C CYS A 67 -8.83 10.83 -2.84
N ILE A 68 -9.84 10.86 -1.97
CA ILE A 68 -9.89 10.00 -0.78
C ILE A 68 -9.93 8.52 -1.18
N PHE A 69 -10.66 8.16 -2.24
CA PHE A 69 -10.74 6.80 -2.74
C PHE A 69 -9.41 6.35 -3.37
N LEU A 70 -8.73 7.22 -4.13
CA LEU A 70 -7.40 6.97 -4.68
C LEU A 70 -6.33 6.90 -3.60
N VAL A 71 -6.43 7.71 -2.55
CA VAL A 71 -5.57 7.62 -1.36
C VAL A 71 -5.86 6.34 -0.59
N ALA A 72 -7.13 5.97 -0.39
CA ALA A 72 -7.49 4.72 0.26
C ALA A 72 -7.04 3.49 -0.55
N LEU A 73 -7.24 3.50 -1.87
CA LEU A 73 -6.74 2.47 -2.79
C LEU A 73 -5.22 2.45 -2.86
N GLY A 74 -4.56 3.61 -2.87
CA GLY A 74 -3.10 3.75 -2.86
C GLY A 74 -2.49 3.27 -1.55
N LEU A 75 -3.12 3.55 -0.41
CA LEU A 75 -2.76 2.98 0.89
C LEU A 75 -3.00 1.47 0.93
N ARG A 76 -4.10 0.97 0.34
CA ARG A 76 -4.37 -0.47 0.18
C ARG A 76 -3.35 -1.17 -0.72
N PHE A 77 -2.82 -0.49 -1.74
CA PHE A 77 -1.78 -0.99 -2.63
C PHE A 77 -0.37 -0.90 -2.00
N ALA A 78 -0.11 0.13 -1.19
CA ALA A 78 1.18 0.36 -0.54
C ALA A 78 1.40 -0.49 0.72
N VAL A 79 0.34 -1.02 1.33
CA VAL A 79 0.47 -2.12 2.29
C VAL A 79 0.75 -3.39 1.49
N ASN A 80 1.99 -3.49 1.02
CA ASN A 80 2.57 -4.72 0.51
C ASN A 80 2.32 -5.81 1.56
N HIS A 81 1.55 -6.84 1.20
CA HIS A 81 1.41 -8.05 1.98
C HIS A 81 2.71 -8.85 1.94
N THR A 82 3.80 -8.32 2.49
CA THR A 82 5.02 -9.11 2.67
C THR A 82 4.71 -10.19 3.70
N LYS A 83 4.74 -11.46 3.26
CA LYS A 83 4.53 -12.60 4.14
C LYS A 83 5.53 -12.55 5.30
N GLY A 84 5.03 -12.86 6.50
CA GLY A 84 5.89 -13.04 7.67
C GLY A 84 6.73 -14.32 7.55
N PRO A 85 7.79 -14.44 8.37
CA PRO A 85 8.69 -15.59 8.33
C PRO A 85 7.95 -16.91 8.57
N ASP A 86 7.00 -16.97 9.50
CA ASP A 86 6.23 -18.19 9.80
C ASP A 86 5.37 -18.66 8.62
N THR A 87 4.82 -17.70 7.86
CA THR A 87 4.04 -18.01 6.65
C THR A 87 4.93 -18.59 5.57
N ILE A 88 6.15 -18.07 5.43
CA ILE A 88 7.14 -18.58 4.48
C ILE A 88 7.62 -19.98 4.90
N ALA A 89 7.95 -20.17 6.18
CA ALA A 89 8.33 -21.47 6.71
C ALA A 89 7.22 -22.51 6.49
N SER A 90 5.96 -22.13 6.70
CA SER A 90 4.81 -23.00 6.44
C SER A 90 4.65 -23.36 4.97
N GLU A 91 4.92 -22.44 4.05
CA GLU A 91 4.88 -22.67 2.60
C GLU A 91 5.96 -23.69 2.18
N ILE A 92 7.21 -23.51 2.62
CA ILE A 92 8.30 -24.47 2.39
C ILE A 92 7.94 -25.83 3.00
N GLN A 93 7.49 -25.85 4.27
CA GLN A 93 7.11 -27.08 4.94
C GLN A 93 6.00 -27.83 4.20
N SER A 94 5.07 -27.10 3.57
CA SER A 94 4.00 -27.71 2.78
C SER A 94 4.51 -28.36 1.49
N GLY A 95 5.52 -27.78 0.84
CA GLY A 95 6.21 -28.40 -0.31
C GLY A 95 6.85 -29.72 0.08
N LEU A 96 7.65 -29.70 1.16
CA LEU A 96 8.34 -30.88 1.67
C LEU A 96 7.38 -31.98 2.15
N ARG A 97 6.22 -31.61 2.71
CA ARG A 97 5.25 -32.59 3.20
C ARG A 97 4.34 -33.16 2.12
N HIS A 98 4.42 -32.69 0.89
CA HIS A 98 3.71 -33.34 -0.21
C HIS A 98 4.20 -34.78 -0.42
N ASP A 99 5.47 -35.05 -0.10
CA ASP A 99 6.07 -36.38 -0.12
C ASP A 99 6.67 -36.77 1.24
N THR A 100 5.78 -37.05 2.20
CA THR A 100 6.18 -37.54 3.53
C THR A 100 6.95 -38.85 3.48
N THR A 101 6.88 -39.60 2.37
CA THR A 101 7.61 -40.87 2.24
C THR A 101 9.11 -40.66 2.06
N ASP A 102 9.49 -39.57 1.39
CA ASP A 102 10.88 -39.25 1.11
C ASP A 102 11.50 -38.34 2.18
N TYR A 103 10.78 -37.32 2.62
CA TYR A 103 11.30 -36.29 3.53
C TYR A 103 10.82 -36.43 4.99
N GLY A 104 9.86 -37.32 5.27
CA GLY A 104 9.33 -37.55 6.62
C GLY A 104 8.59 -36.34 7.19
N ASP A 105 8.57 -36.23 8.52
CA ASP A 105 8.01 -35.09 9.25
C ASP A 105 9.00 -33.92 9.31
N ALA A 106 9.50 -33.50 8.14
CA ALA A 106 10.37 -32.33 8.03
C ALA A 106 9.73 -31.11 8.73
N LYS A 107 10.58 -30.35 9.40
CA LYS A 107 10.21 -29.12 10.11
C LYS A 107 10.95 -27.96 9.52
N VAL A 108 10.23 -26.88 9.27
CA VAL A 108 10.80 -25.62 8.81
C VAL A 108 10.46 -24.54 9.83
N SER A 109 11.46 -23.76 10.24
CA SER A 109 11.29 -22.67 11.18
C SER A 109 12.22 -21.52 10.83
N TRP A 110 11.77 -20.30 11.09
CA TRP A 110 12.66 -19.14 11.04
C TRP A 110 13.50 -19.08 12.31
N ASN A 111 14.80 -18.82 12.14
CA ASN A 111 15.72 -18.52 13.21
C ASN A 111 16.02 -17.01 13.19
N ASP A 112 15.50 -16.28 14.17
CA ASP A 112 15.68 -14.82 14.27
C ASP A 112 17.12 -14.41 14.53
N ASP A 113 17.89 -15.19 15.29
CA ASP A 113 19.27 -14.84 15.65
C ASP A 113 20.23 -14.99 14.45
N ALA A 114 20.02 -16.04 13.65
CA ALA A 114 20.84 -16.33 12.47
C ALA A 114 20.26 -15.76 11.16
N GLU A 115 19.04 -15.19 11.21
CA GLU A 115 18.28 -14.72 10.05
C GLU A 115 18.20 -15.75 8.90
N VAL A 116 17.85 -17.00 9.23
CA VAL A 116 17.81 -18.13 8.28
C VAL A 116 16.56 -18.99 8.46
N MET A 117 16.06 -19.54 7.34
CA MET A 117 15.05 -20.58 7.33
C MET A 117 15.72 -21.94 7.60
N GLU A 118 15.59 -22.43 8.81
CA GLU A 118 16.16 -23.70 9.22
C GLU A 118 15.21 -24.86 8.88
N VAL A 119 15.72 -25.79 8.07
CA VAL A 119 15.04 -27.03 7.70
C VAL A 119 15.66 -28.20 8.46
N ARG A 120 14.84 -28.90 9.24
CA ARG A 120 15.25 -30.09 10.01
C ARG A 120 14.59 -31.34 9.44
N LEU A 121 15.42 -32.26 9.00
CA LEU A 121 15.00 -33.56 8.47
C LEU A 121 15.13 -34.65 9.54
N PRO A 122 14.11 -35.51 9.71
CA PRO A 122 14.20 -36.66 10.61
C PRO A 122 15.34 -37.61 10.21
N THR A 123 16.04 -38.17 11.19
CA THR A 123 17.18 -39.08 10.96
C THR A 123 16.81 -40.37 10.24
N ASP A 124 15.55 -40.78 10.32
CA ASP A 124 14.95 -41.97 9.74
C ASP A 124 14.25 -41.72 8.38
N SER A 125 14.17 -40.46 7.94
CA SER A 125 13.65 -40.12 6.61
C SER A 125 14.47 -40.79 5.49
N ARG A 126 13.82 -41.09 4.38
CA ARG A 126 14.46 -41.81 3.26
C ARG A 126 15.58 -40.99 2.63
N VAL A 127 15.38 -39.68 2.49
CA VAL A 127 16.40 -38.76 1.99
C VAL A 127 17.68 -38.81 2.83
N ILE A 128 17.56 -38.86 4.17
CA ILE A 128 18.73 -38.93 5.05
C ILE A 128 19.42 -40.29 4.95
N ARG A 129 18.66 -41.40 5.00
CA ARG A 129 19.23 -42.75 4.89
C ARG A 129 19.96 -42.98 3.57
N SER A 130 19.34 -42.61 2.45
CA SER A 130 19.94 -42.72 1.11
C SER A 130 21.21 -41.87 0.98
N THR A 131 21.18 -40.63 1.48
CA THR A 131 22.36 -39.74 1.46
C THR A 131 23.54 -40.35 2.21
N TYR A 132 23.33 -40.94 3.39
CA TYR A 132 24.40 -41.65 4.13
C TYR A 132 24.93 -42.89 3.41
N GLN A 133 24.13 -43.50 2.55
CA GLN A 133 24.52 -44.65 1.72
C GLN A 133 25.23 -44.23 0.42
N GLY A 134 25.40 -42.92 0.18
CA GLY A 134 25.99 -42.38 -1.05
C GLY A 134 24.99 -42.22 -2.20
N GLU A 135 23.70 -42.52 -1.99
CA GLU A 135 22.65 -42.35 -2.99
C GLU A 135 22.13 -40.90 -2.95
N THR A 136 22.61 -40.06 -3.86
CA THR A 136 22.33 -38.61 -3.84
C THR A 136 21.07 -38.19 -4.61
N ALA A 137 20.33 -39.12 -5.22
CA ALA A 137 19.20 -38.78 -6.10
C ALA A 137 18.08 -38.01 -5.36
N LEU A 138 17.64 -38.52 -4.20
CA LEU A 138 16.62 -37.86 -3.38
C LEU A 138 17.13 -36.54 -2.80
N TRP A 139 18.39 -36.51 -2.35
CA TRP A 139 19.03 -35.29 -1.87
C TRP A 139 19.05 -34.20 -2.95
N ASN A 140 19.46 -34.54 -4.17
CA ASN A 140 19.49 -33.60 -5.29
C ASN A 140 18.09 -33.10 -5.67
N SER A 141 17.04 -33.90 -5.46
CA SER A 141 15.66 -33.45 -5.63
C SER A 141 15.31 -32.38 -4.59
N LEU A 142 15.58 -32.67 -3.31
CA LEU A 142 15.38 -31.73 -2.21
C LEU A 142 16.14 -30.42 -2.41
N VAL A 143 17.41 -30.49 -2.84
CA VAL A 143 18.22 -29.30 -3.10
C VAL A 143 17.56 -28.41 -4.17
N ARG A 144 17.06 -28.99 -5.26
CA ARG A 144 16.38 -28.21 -6.32
C ARG A 144 15.11 -27.55 -5.82
N GLU A 145 14.31 -28.27 -5.03
CA GLU A 145 13.09 -27.73 -4.42
C GLU A 145 13.40 -26.50 -3.56
N LEU A 146 14.40 -26.62 -2.66
CA LEU A 146 14.81 -25.51 -1.80
C LEU A 146 15.48 -24.36 -2.57
N GLN A 147 16.17 -24.63 -3.68
CA GLN A 147 16.64 -23.59 -4.60
C GLN A 147 15.49 -22.81 -5.22
N ASP A 148 14.45 -23.49 -5.69
CA ASP A 148 13.29 -22.85 -6.30
C ASP A 148 12.51 -22.01 -5.27
N ASP A 149 12.33 -22.53 -4.06
CA ASP A 149 11.73 -21.80 -2.94
C ASP A 149 12.55 -20.57 -2.57
N SER A 150 13.85 -20.73 -2.35
CA SER A 150 14.77 -19.62 -2.05
C SER A 150 14.71 -18.53 -3.13
N LYS A 151 14.70 -18.93 -4.41
CA LYS A 151 14.60 -18.02 -5.56
C LYS A 151 13.25 -17.32 -5.61
N LYS A 152 12.15 -18.01 -5.28
CA LYS A 152 10.79 -17.45 -5.23
C LYS A 152 10.67 -16.43 -4.09
N ILE A 153 11.14 -16.78 -2.89
CA ILE A 153 11.15 -15.89 -1.72
C ILE A 153 11.94 -14.61 -2.01
N ALA A 154 13.10 -14.71 -2.67
CA ALA A 154 13.91 -13.56 -3.03
C ALA A 154 13.25 -12.61 -4.05
N ARG A 155 12.33 -13.12 -4.89
CA ARG A 155 11.60 -12.33 -5.88
C ARG A 155 10.33 -11.72 -5.29
N ASP A 156 9.57 -12.52 -4.55
CA ASP A 156 8.17 -12.21 -4.21
C ASP A 156 8.04 -11.65 -2.78
N ASN A 157 9.00 -11.93 -1.91
CA ASN A 157 9.00 -11.55 -0.49
C ASN A 157 10.25 -10.73 -0.12
N ASN A 158 10.45 -10.48 1.18
CA ASN A 158 11.69 -9.88 1.66
C ASN A 158 12.85 -10.85 1.45
N LYS A 159 13.88 -10.42 0.71
CA LYS A 159 15.08 -11.20 0.40
C LYS A 159 15.79 -11.75 1.63
N LYS A 160 15.63 -11.14 2.81
CA LYS A 160 16.22 -11.69 4.04
C LYS A 160 15.72 -13.09 4.39
N TYR A 161 14.52 -13.46 3.93
CA TYR A 161 13.93 -14.77 4.17
C TYR A 161 14.35 -15.84 3.15
N SER A 162 15.13 -15.49 2.12
CA SER A 162 15.53 -16.44 1.08
C SER A 162 16.68 -17.36 1.51
N TYR A 163 17.34 -17.07 2.62
CA TYR A 163 18.41 -17.91 3.12
C TYR A 163 17.81 -19.14 3.80
N ILE A 164 18.07 -20.32 3.25
CA ILE A 164 17.59 -21.61 3.73
C ILE A 164 18.80 -22.49 4.05
N GLU A 165 18.76 -23.14 5.21
CA GLU A 165 19.78 -24.10 5.63
C GLU A 165 19.18 -25.45 6.03
N ILE A 166 19.91 -26.53 5.79
CA ILE A 166 19.63 -27.84 6.38
C ILE A 166 20.74 -28.17 7.36
N MET A 167 20.37 -28.41 8.62
CA MET A 167 21.30 -28.88 9.64
C MET A 167 21.53 -30.39 9.55
N ALA A 168 22.72 -30.84 9.92
CA ALA A 168 23.03 -32.26 9.96
C ALA A 168 22.08 -32.99 10.94
N PRO A 169 21.43 -34.09 10.53
CA PRO A 169 20.39 -34.73 11.35
C PRO A 169 20.85 -35.19 12.73
N LYS A 170 22.13 -35.53 12.88
CA LYS A 170 22.73 -36.03 14.13
C LYS A 170 23.41 -34.92 14.95
N SER A 171 23.54 -33.70 14.41
CA SER A 171 24.22 -32.61 15.09
C SER A 171 23.85 -31.26 14.50
N SER A 172 23.27 -30.38 15.32
CA SER A 172 23.03 -28.97 14.96
C SER A 172 24.30 -28.12 14.87
N LYS A 173 25.50 -28.70 14.95
CA LYS A 173 26.76 -27.96 14.77
C LYS A 173 27.23 -27.92 13.32
N TYR A 174 26.71 -28.81 12.48
CA TYR A 174 27.15 -28.94 11.11
C TYR A 174 25.99 -28.63 10.18
N VAL A 175 26.26 -27.83 9.16
CA VAL A 175 25.33 -27.56 8.07
C VAL A 175 25.56 -28.58 6.97
N TRP A 176 24.49 -29.05 6.34
CA TRP A 176 24.51 -29.98 5.20
C TRP A 176 24.15 -29.29 3.88
N LEU A 177 23.36 -28.23 3.93
CA LEU A 177 22.96 -27.45 2.78
C LEU A 177 22.83 -25.98 3.17
N GLU A 178 23.33 -25.09 2.32
CA GLU A 178 23.06 -23.65 2.38
C GLU A 178 22.62 -23.18 0.99
N VAL A 179 21.46 -22.54 0.93
CA VAL A 179 20.92 -21.97 -0.30
C VAL A 179 20.41 -20.57 -0.04
N ASP A 180 20.80 -19.61 -0.86
CA ASP A 180 20.35 -18.23 -0.73
C ASP A 180 20.11 -17.59 -2.10
N GLN A 181 18.95 -16.97 -2.26
CA GLN A 181 18.46 -16.40 -3.51
C GLN A 181 18.55 -17.40 -4.69
N GLY A 182 18.32 -18.68 -4.41
CA GLY A 182 18.41 -19.78 -5.37
C GLY A 182 19.83 -20.26 -5.70
N LYS A 183 20.86 -19.70 -5.06
CA LYS A 183 22.27 -20.11 -5.23
C LYS A 183 22.67 -21.05 -4.11
N ILE A 184 23.24 -22.20 -4.46
CA ILE A 184 23.86 -23.11 -3.48
C ILE A 184 25.17 -22.48 -3.00
N LYS A 185 25.28 -22.24 -1.69
CA LYS A 185 26.51 -21.77 -1.03
C LYS A 185 27.34 -22.95 -0.52
N TYR A 186 26.67 -23.99 -0.02
CA TYR A 186 27.29 -25.21 0.49
C TYR A 186 26.36 -26.40 0.28
N ASN A 187 26.93 -27.56 -0.05
CA ASN A 187 26.18 -28.81 -0.23
C ASN A 187 27.06 -30.01 0.13
N THR A 188 26.64 -30.78 1.14
CA THR A 188 27.38 -31.96 1.62
C THR A 188 27.55 -33.03 0.53
N ALA A 189 26.57 -33.16 -0.38
CA ALA A 189 26.61 -34.18 -1.43
C ALA A 189 27.68 -33.93 -2.50
N ASP A 190 28.21 -32.70 -2.61
CA ASP A 190 29.32 -32.42 -3.53
C ASP A 190 30.63 -33.12 -3.10
N ASN A 191 30.73 -33.48 -1.81
CA ASN A 191 31.87 -34.19 -1.23
C ASN A 191 31.71 -35.73 -1.26
N LEU A 192 30.57 -36.25 -1.71
CA LEU A 192 30.26 -37.68 -1.76
C LEU A 192 30.62 -38.33 -3.11
N LYS A 193 31.31 -37.61 -4.00
CA LYS A 193 31.69 -38.06 -5.35
C LYS A 193 32.97 -38.89 -5.38
#